data_AF-A0A1V2MBU0-F1
#
_entry.id   AF-A0A1V2MBU0-F1
#
_cell.length_a   1.000
_cell.length_b   1.000
_cell.length_c   1.000
_cell.angle_alpha   90.00
_cell.angle_beta   90.00
_cell.angle_gamma   90.00
#
_symmetry.space_group_name_H-M   'P 1'
#
loop_
_entity.id
_entity.type
_entity.pdbx_description
1 polymer ?
#
loop_
_entity_poly.entity_id
_entity_poly.type
_entity_poly.pdbx_seq_one_letter_code
_entity_poly.pdbx_strand_id
1 'polypeptide(L)'
;MYKPIIEKLINDQKYLFDEVQSGDYSNVKYLPQQIKYVEFDYEDEILTDVNYINRVKIAYYLYFNNIDDEIIIKNLFELEVHWRHRAPFQGVGSVLPLLTHLLLKYNRNNQYEKLFTEAKESNFDCWCGGYVAKHIKIDINDIFTSFTIAVDINAFSEAAELINLWKKTVLCWNIVTYEQLINFNRLANIDDPDPLHALLEISRKTDCSQEIISKWSDVIQCYINLKDYEQAYQEFILMIYNVNIYDVYQINLFNMILYLGLEIINNYKDENYYLWNFLKYYIELKIEVEKKNARAKTYTSDGMWMDLFQKVIKVAYVVEDIVFATQAQLDYTYCQNKCKRAKRQKQ
;
A
#
# COMPACT_ATOMS: atom_id res chain seq x y z
N MET A 1 -11.35 22.86 14.16
CA MET A 1 -10.70 21.87 15.03
C MET A 1 -9.33 21.48 14.47
N TYR A 2 -9.26 21.08 13.20
CA TYR A 2 -8.04 20.60 12.55
C TYR A 2 -7.10 21.72 12.06
N LYS A 3 -7.69 22.81 11.55
CA LYS A 3 -7.00 23.97 10.98
C LYS A 3 -5.73 24.43 11.74
N PRO A 4 -5.73 24.63 13.07
CA PRO A 4 -4.52 25.09 13.78
C PRO A 4 -3.32 24.13 13.66
N ILE A 5 -3.56 22.82 13.62
CA ILE A 5 -2.51 21.80 13.45
C ILE A 5 -1.89 21.94 12.07
N ILE A 6 -2.74 22.06 11.05
CA ILE A 6 -2.29 22.17 9.65
C ILE A 6 -1.57 23.50 9.39
N GLU A 7 -2.09 24.62 9.90
CA GLU A 7 -1.43 25.92 9.78
C GLU A 7 -0.03 25.91 10.42
N LYS A 8 0.12 25.27 11.58
CA LYS A 8 1.43 25.10 12.21
C LYS A 8 2.34 24.25 11.32
N LEU A 9 1.90 23.07 10.89
CA LEU A 9 2.67 22.16 10.05
C LEU A 9 3.17 22.84 8.76
N ILE A 10 2.31 23.62 8.12
CA ILE A 10 2.67 24.38 6.92
C ILE A 10 3.73 25.42 7.26
N ASN A 11 3.51 26.23 8.29
CA ASN A 11 4.42 27.31 8.64
C ASN A 11 5.80 26.83 9.10
N ASP A 12 5.86 25.63 9.69
CA ASP A 12 7.12 24.97 10.05
C ASP A 12 7.99 24.67 8.81
N GLN A 13 7.43 24.69 7.59
CA GLN A 13 8.18 24.49 6.34
C GLN A 13 8.85 25.77 5.81
N LYS A 14 8.73 26.90 6.52
CA LYS A 14 9.33 28.17 6.11
C LYS A 14 10.83 28.07 5.80
N TYR A 15 11.57 27.26 6.57
CA TYR A 15 13.01 27.10 6.35
C TYR A 15 13.35 26.58 4.94
N LEU A 16 12.58 25.62 4.41
CA LEU A 16 12.76 25.11 3.05
C LEU A 16 12.48 26.18 2.01
N PHE A 17 11.47 27.02 2.26
CA PHE A 17 11.16 28.14 1.38
C PHE A 17 12.29 29.19 1.40
N ASP A 18 12.79 29.55 2.57
CA ASP A 18 13.87 30.55 2.72
C ASP A 18 15.15 30.07 1.98
N GLU A 19 15.47 28.77 2.03
CA GLU A 19 16.55 28.15 1.23
C GLU A 19 16.33 28.34 -0.27
N VAL A 20 15.16 27.94 -0.79
CA VAL A 20 14.83 28.06 -2.21
C VAL A 20 14.80 29.52 -2.66
N GLN A 21 14.30 30.42 -1.83
CA GLN A 21 14.28 31.86 -2.09
C GLN A 21 15.69 32.45 -2.16
N SER A 22 16.64 31.90 -1.39
CA SER A 22 18.05 32.28 -1.49
C SER A 22 18.75 31.73 -2.76
N GLY A 23 18.05 30.92 -3.55
CA GLY A 23 18.56 30.25 -4.75
C GLY A 23 19.14 28.86 -4.50
N ASP A 24 19.05 28.33 -3.26
CA ASP A 24 19.49 26.97 -2.94
C ASP A 24 18.36 25.96 -3.16
N TYR A 25 18.47 25.19 -4.23
CA TYR A 25 17.53 24.11 -4.56
C TYR A 25 18.05 22.72 -4.12
N SER A 26 19.13 22.64 -3.33
CA SER A 26 19.78 21.38 -2.95
C SER A 26 18.82 20.35 -2.31
N ASN A 27 17.90 20.83 -1.47
CA ASN A 27 16.92 20.03 -0.75
C ASN A 27 15.62 19.74 -1.52
N VAL A 28 15.45 20.30 -2.73
CA VAL A 28 14.23 20.11 -3.54
C VAL A 28 14.48 19.64 -4.97
N LYS A 29 15.71 19.76 -5.46
CA LYS A 29 16.12 19.23 -6.76
C LYS A 29 15.85 17.73 -6.83
N TYR A 30 15.57 17.24 -8.03
CA TYR A 30 15.49 15.81 -8.29
C TYR A 30 16.78 15.11 -7.86
N LEU A 31 16.66 14.15 -6.94
CA LEU A 31 17.78 13.35 -6.45
C LEU A 31 17.40 11.86 -6.50
N PRO A 32 17.77 11.14 -7.57
CA PRO A 32 17.42 9.74 -7.71
C PRO A 32 18.11 8.87 -6.66
N GLN A 33 17.35 7.95 -6.08
CA GLN A 33 17.86 6.88 -5.23
C GLN A 33 17.21 5.56 -5.64
N GLN A 34 18.01 4.54 -5.87
CA GLN A 34 17.52 3.17 -5.95
C GLN A 34 17.34 2.65 -4.52
N ILE A 35 16.13 2.25 -4.19
CA ILE A 35 15.84 1.54 -2.94
C ILE A 35 15.42 0.12 -3.27
N LYS A 36 15.79 -0.79 -2.38
CA LYS A 36 15.29 -2.14 -2.41
C LYS A 36 13.89 -2.13 -1.79
N TYR A 37 12.88 -2.31 -2.62
CA TYR A 37 11.52 -2.50 -2.15
C TYR A 37 11.34 -3.98 -1.85
N VAL A 38 10.83 -4.28 -0.66
CA VAL A 38 10.55 -5.65 -0.23
C VAL A 38 9.10 -5.69 0.22
N GLU A 39 8.24 -6.24 -0.62
CA GLU A 39 6.84 -6.49 -0.27
C GLU A 39 6.53 -7.95 -0.62
N PHE A 40 6.08 -8.73 0.38
CA PHE A 40 5.78 -10.16 0.23
C PHE A 40 6.90 -10.96 -0.48
N ASP A 41 8.17 -10.73 -0.13
CA ASP A 41 9.37 -11.35 -0.71
C ASP A 41 9.66 -11.02 -2.20
N TYR A 42 8.94 -10.06 -2.80
CA TYR A 42 9.36 -9.43 -4.06
C TYR A 42 10.43 -8.37 -3.79
N GLU A 43 11.66 -8.67 -4.20
CA GLU A 43 12.76 -7.71 -4.21
C GLU A 43 12.82 -7.02 -5.57
N ASP A 44 12.29 -5.80 -5.64
CA ASP A 44 12.47 -4.93 -6.80
C ASP A 44 13.34 -3.73 -6.43
N GLU A 45 14.22 -3.35 -7.36
CA GLU A 45 14.94 -2.09 -7.26
C GLU A 45 14.05 -0.98 -7.82
N ILE A 46 13.56 -0.12 -6.92
CA ILE A 46 12.63 0.94 -7.25
C ILE A 46 13.38 2.26 -7.22
N LEU A 47 13.26 3.01 -8.31
CA LEU A 47 13.76 4.36 -8.39
C LEU A 47 12.85 5.29 -7.57
N THR A 48 13.43 6.05 -6.66
CA THR A 48 12.74 7.04 -5.84
C THR A 48 13.44 8.39 -5.96
N ASP A 49 12.75 9.46 -5.54
CA ASP A 49 13.35 10.78 -5.41
C ASP A 49 13.40 11.18 -3.94
N VAL A 50 14.63 11.29 -3.42
CA VAL A 50 14.92 11.62 -2.01
C VAL A 50 14.24 12.92 -1.59
N ASN A 51 14.12 13.88 -2.51
CA ASN A 51 13.65 15.23 -2.22
C ASN A 51 12.16 15.43 -2.56
N TYR A 52 11.45 14.38 -2.97
CA TYR A 52 10.03 14.49 -3.35
C TYR A 52 9.18 15.13 -2.26
N ILE A 53 9.31 14.66 -1.01
CA ILE A 53 8.53 15.18 0.13
C ILE A 53 8.86 16.66 0.41
N ASN A 54 10.09 17.11 0.17
CA ASN A 54 10.43 18.52 0.34
C ASN A 54 9.74 19.40 -0.72
N ARG A 55 9.56 18.90 -1.96
CA ARG A 55 8.74 19.60 -2.96
C ARG A 55 7.27 19.65 -2.57
N VAL A 56 6.72 18.59 -1.99
CA VAL A 56 5.36 18.59 -1.43
C VAL A 56 5.20 19.68 -0.35
N LYS A 57 6.13 19.71 0.61
CA LYS A 57 6.16 20.70 1.70
C LYS A 57 6.18 22.14 1.18
N ILE A 58 7.05 22.45 0.22
CA ILE A 58 7.11 23.80 -0.34
C ILE A 58 5.84 24.13 -1.15
N ALA A 59 5.31 23.19 -1.93
CA ALA A 59 4.08 23.42 -2.70
C ALA A 59 2.90 23.80 -1.77
N TYR A 60 2.73 23.10 -0.65
CA TYR A 60 1.76 23.48 0.38
C TYR A 60 2.07 24.83 1.02
N TYR A 61 3.34 25.09 1.36
CA TYR A 61 3.75 26.37 1.94
C TYR A 61 3.40 27.56 1.04
N LEU A 62 3.73 27.48 -0.26
CA LEU A 62 3.41 28.50 -1.26
C LEU A 62 1.89 28.70 -1.38
N TYR A 63 1.12 27.60 -1.45
CA TYR A 63 -0.33 27.63 -1.58
C TYR A 63 -1.01 28.32 -0.39
N PHE A 64 -0.72 27.86 0.83
CA PHE A 64 -1.44 28.33 2.02
C PHE A 64 -0.98 29.71 2.51
N ASN A 65 0.29 30.07 2.29
CA ASN A 65 0.79 31.41 2.60
C ASN A 65 0.54 32.42 1.47
N ASN A 66 -0.11 32.01 0.37
CA ASN A 66 -0.41 32.86 -0.79
C ASN A 66 0.84 33.56 -1.35
N ILE A 67 1.96 32.83 -1.44
CA ILE A 67 3.22 33.38 -1.92
C ILE A 67 3.19 33.42 -3.45
N ASP A 68 3.42 34.60 -4.00
CA ASP A 68 3.32 34.89 -5.43
C ASP A 68 4.71 35.03 -6.06
N ASP A 69 5.40 33.90 -6.26
CA ASP A 69 6.74 33.85 -6.86
C ASP A 69 6.76 32.95 -8.10
N GLU A 70 6.55 33.56 -9.27
CA GLU A 70 6.48 32.86 -10.56
C GLU A 70 7.72 32.02 -10.85
N ILE A 71 8.90 32.54 -10.52
CA ILE A 71 10.18 31.89 -10.83
C ILE A 71 10.32 30.62 -9.98
N ILE A 72 10.08 30.71 -8.68
CA ILE A 72 10.14 29.56 -7.78
C ILE A 72 9.09 28.52 -8.19
N ILE A 73 7.84 28.94 -8.42
CA ILE A 73 6.74 28.04 -8.80
C ILE A 73 7.08 27.31 -10.10
N LYS A 74 7.55 28.02 -11.13
CA LYS A 74 7.96 27.43 -12.41
C LYS A 74 9.10 26.42 -12.23
N ASN A 75 10.14 26.79 -11.48
CA ASN A 75 11.30 25.91 -11.26
C ASN A 75 10.89 24.61 -10.54
N LEU A 76 10.04 24.71 -9.51
CA LEU A 76 9.50 23.53 -8.81
C LEU A 76 8.63 22.67 -9.75
N PHE A 77 7.85 23.29 -10.63
CA PHE A 77 7.01 22.59 -11.60
C PHE A 77 7.86 21.78 -12.58
N GLU A 78 8.92 22.39 -13.13
CA GLU A 78 9.85 21.72 -14.04
C GLU A 78 10.57 20.53 -13.37
N LEU A 79 10.97 20.69 -12.10
CA LEU A 79 11.54 19.59 -11.31
C LEU A 79 10.54 18.43 -11.14
N GLU A 80 9.27 18.73 -10.88
CA GLU A 80 8.25 17.71 -10.73
C GLU A 80 7.98 16.99 -12.05
N VAL A 81 7.83 17.70 -13.17
CA VAL A 81 7.67 17.09 -14.51
C VAL A 81 8.87 16.20 -14.84
N HIS A 82 10.09 16.66 -14.53
CA HIS A 82 11.30 15.87 -14.73
C HIS A 82 11.29 14.56 -13.95
N TRP A 83 10.81 14.58 -12.70
CA TRP A 83 10.64 13.38 -11.88
C TRP A 83 9.59 12.43 -12.49
N ARG A 84 8.43 12.96 -12.90
CA ARG A 84 7.31 12.15 -13.43
C ARG A 84 7.67 11.33 -14.66
N HIS A 85 8.54 11.84 -15.53
CA HIS A 85 9.05 11.06 -16.66
C HIS A 85 9.87 9.82 -16.28
N ARG A 86 10.36 9.72 -15.04
CA ARG A 86 11.24 8.64 -14.56
C ARG A 86 10.64 7.80 -13.46
N ALA A 87 9.53 8.24 -12.88
CA ALA A 87 8.89 7.55 -11.77
C ALA A 87 8.49 6.12 -12.20
N PRO A 88 8.86 5.08 -11.42
CA PRO A 88 8.56 3.68 -11.76
C PRO A 88 7.06 3.37 -11.63
N PHE A 89 6.35 4.15 -10.83
CA PHE A 89 4.89 4.08 -10.70
C PHE A 89 4.27 5.41 -11.09
N GLN A 90 3.12 5.32 -11.75
CA GLN A 90 2.38 6.45 -12.30
C GLN A 90 1.16 6.75 -11.43
N GLY A 91 0.98 8.03 -11.05
CA GLY A 91 -0.12 8.49 -10.21
C GLY A 91 0.10 9.95 -9.81
N VAL A 92 -0.93 10.81 -9.93
CA VAL A 92 -0.79 12.25 -9.63
C VAL A 92 -0.62 12.44 -8.12
N GLY A 93 0.62 12.64 -7.66
CA GLY A 93 0.87 13.08 -6.29
C GLY A 93 0.41 14.53 -6.08
N SER A 94 0.31 14.98 -4.83
CA SER A 94 -0.24 16.31 -4.51
C SER A 94 0.57 17.49 -5.04
N VAL A 95 1.88 17.31 -5.30
CA VAL A 95 2.78 18.35 -5.82
C VAL A 95 2.28 18.94 -7.12
N LEU A 96 1.99 18.08 -8.12
CA LEU A 96 1.72 18.55 -9.47
C LEU A 96 0.43 19.40 -9.50
N PRO A 97 -0.74 18.96 -8.99
CA PRO A 97 -1.95 19.79 -8.93
C PRO A 97 -1.78 21.11 -8.17
N LEU A 98 -1.02 21.12 -7.06
CA LEU A 98 -0.73 22.34 -6.30
C LEU A 98 0.06 23.34 -7.16
N LEU A 99 1.18 22.90 -7.73
CA LEU A 99 2.02 23.75 -8.56
C LEU A 99 1.29 24.19 -9.84
N THR A 100 0.42 23.36 -10.40
CA THR A 100 -0.46 23.74 -11.51
C THR A 100 -1.38 24.88 -11.12
N HIS A 101 -2.07 24.76 -9.99
CA HIS A 101 -2.98 25.81 -9.53
C HIS A 101 -2.25 27.14 -9.34
N LEU A 102 -1.04 27.10 -8.77
CA LEU A 102 -0.18 28.25 -8.56
C LEU A 102 0.30 28.85 -9.89
N LEU A 103 0.79 28.02 -10.82
CA LEU A 103 1.36 28.46 -12.09
C LEU A 103 0.29 28.95 -13.09
N LEU A 104 -0.94 28.44 -13.02
CA LEU A 104 -2.05 28.85 -13.88
C LEU A 104 -2.31 30.36 -13.82
N LYS A 105 -2.11 30.99 -12.65
CA LYS A 105 -2.24 32.45 -12.47
C LYS A 105 -1.32 33.24 -13.41
N TYR A 106 -0.19 32.65 -13.78
CA TYR A 106 0.82 33.25 -14.64
C TYR A 106 0.73 32.78 -16.10
N ASN A 107 -0.19 31.89 -16.47
CA ASN A 107 -0.31 31.38 -17.85
C ASN A 107 -0.96 32.38 -18.82
N ARG A 108 -0.53 33.65 -18.79
CA ARG A 108 -0.97 34.67 -19.73
C ARG A 108 -0.44 34.33 -21.12
N ASN A 109 -1.29 34.48 -22.15
CA ASN A 109 -0.96 34.15 -23.54
C ASN A 109 -0.47 32.71 -23.73
N ASN A 110 -0.89 31.77 -22.87
CA ASN A 110 -0.55 30.35 -22.95
C ASN A 110 0.97 30.06 -22.86
N GLN A 111 1.74 30.92 -22.17
CA GLN A 111 3.20 30.77 -22.08
C GLN A 111 3.66 29.45 -21.42
N TYR A 112 2.83 28.82 -20.59
CA TYR A 112 3.11 27.56 -19.91
C TYR A 112 2.38 26.35 -20.51
N GLU A 113 1.68 26.51 -21.64
CA GLU A 113 0.90 25.43 -22.25
C GLU A 113 1.75 24.21 -22.62
N LYS A 114 2.97 24.46 -23.11
CA LYS A 114 3.93 23.39 -23.39
C LYS A 114 4.27 22.60 -22.12
N LEU A 115 4.54 23.30 -21.02
CA LEU A 115 4.91 22.68 -19.75
C LEU A 115 3.72 21.90 -19.14
N PHE A 116 2.49 22.40 -19.27
CA PHE A 116 1.29 21.66 -18.86
C PHE A 116 1.02 20.43 -19.74
N THR A 117 1.35 20.51 -21.03
CA THR A 117 1.29 19.35 -21.94
C THR A 117 2.30 18.29 -21.53
N GLU A 118 3.54 18.68 -21.27
CA GLU A 118 4.59 17.77 -20.77
C GLU A 118 4.20 17.13 -19.42
N ALA A 119 3.58 17.89 -18.51
CA ALA A 119 3.03 17.36 -17.26
C ALA A 119 1.92 16.31 -17.48
N LYS A 120 1.08 16.50 -18.49
CA LYS A 120 0.05 15.53 -18.86
C LYS A 120 0.64 14.27 -19.48
N GLU A 121 1.57 14.45 -20.41
CA GLU A 121 2.24 13.35 -21.10
C GLU A 121 3.13 12.52 -20.17
N SER A 122 3.63 13.11 -19.09
CA SER A 122 4.36 12.39 -18.03
C SER A 122 3.45 11.68 -17.00
N ASN A 123 2.11 11.77 -17.13
CA ASN A 123 1.13 11.18 -16.19
C ASN A 123 -0.05 10.48 -16.91
N PHE A 124 0.21 9.80 -18.03
CA PHE A 124 -0.82 9.24 -18.91
C PHE A 124 -1.54 7.99 -18.37
N ASP A 125 -0.97 7.31 -17.37
CA ASP A 125 -1.52 6.07 -16.77
C ASP A 125 -2.17 6.33 -15.39
N CYS A 126 -3.02 7.35 -15.31
CA CYS A 126 -3.87 7.56 -14.14
C CYS A 126 -5.22 6.89 -14.38
N TRP A 127 -5.56 5.89 -13.55
CA TRP A 127 -6.85 5.16 -13.52
C TRP A 127 -8.10 6.08 -13.59
N CYS A 128 -7.95 7.36 -13.26
CA CYS A 128 -8.97 8.40 -13.19
C CYS A 128 -9.00 9.41 -14.37
N GLY A 129 -8.42 9.10 -15.54
CA GLY A 129 -8.69 9.85 -16.78
C GLY A 129 -7.65 10.91 -17.18
N GLY A 130 -6.40 10.74 -16.75
CA GLY A 130 -5.27 11.60 -17.10
C GLY A 130 -5.24 12.96 -16.37
N TYR A 131 -4.04 13.52 -16.21
CA TYR A 131 -3.86 14.84 -15.60
C TYR A 131 -4.48 15.97 -16.45
N VAL A 132 -5.18 16.89 -15.81
CA VAL A 132 -5.79 18.08 -16.43
C VAL A 132 -5.41 19.32 -15.62
N ALA A 133 -4.89 20.34 -16.30
CA ALA A 133 -4.55 21.59 -15.65
C ALA A 133 -5.80 22.33 -15.18
N LYS A 134 -5.97 22.50 -13.86
CA LYS A 134 -7.12 23.18 -13.27
C LYS A 134 -6.77 23.84 -11.93
N HIS A 135 -7.54 24.84 -11.54
CA HIS A 135 -7.46 25.37 -10.19
C HIS A 135 -8.04 24.38 -9.17
N ILE A 136 -7.40 24.31 -8.00
CA ILE A 136 -7.87 23.55 -6.85
C ILE A 136 -8.22 24.47 -5.68
N LYS A 137 -9.16 24.04 -4.85
CA LYS A 137 -9.48 24.68 -3.58
C LYS A 137 -9.36 23.64 -2.48
N ILE A 138 -8.53 23.93 -1.49
CA ILE A 138 -8.25 23.02 -0.37
C ILE A 138 -8.91 23.58 0.89
N ASP A 139 -9.79 22.79 1.53
CA ASP A 139 -10.48 23.17 2.76
C ASP A 139 -9.90 22.45 3.98
N ILE A 140 -9.04 23.12 4.72
CA ILE A 140 -8.40 22.58 5.94
C ILE A 140 -9.34 22.53 7.16
N ASN A 141 -10.63 22.85 6.99
CA ASN A 141 -11.64 22.55 8.00
C ASN A 141 -12.21 21.14 7.84
N ASP A 142 -12.06 20.55 6.66
CA ASP A 142 -12.41 19.16 6.40
C ASP A 142 -11.33 18.21 6.96
N ILE A 143 -11.77 17.12 7.59
CA ILE A 143 -10.88 16.14 8.22
C ILE A 143 -10.05 15.42 7.18
N PHE A 144 -10.65 14.96 6.07
CA PHE A 144 -9.92 14.19 5.06
C PHE A 144 -8.82 15.04 4.44
N THR A 145 -9.17 16.27 4.08
CA THR A 145 -8.22 17.24 3.55
C THR A 145 -7.07 17.50 4.51
N SER A 146 -7.38 17.78 5.78
CA SER A 146 -6.35 18.02 6.81
C SER A 146 -5.45 16.80 7.01
N PHE A 147 -6.06 15.62 7.11
CA PHE A 147 -5.36 14.35 7.29
C PHE A 147 -4.45 14.04 6.10
N THR A 148 -4.94 14.19 4.87
CA THR A 148 -4.15 13.99 3.65
C THR A 148 -2.94 14.92 3.60
N ILE A 149 -3.08 16.20 3.97
CA ILE A 149 -1.93 17.12 4.03
C ILE A 149 -0.88 16.62 5.01
N ALA A 150 -1.28 16.16 6.20
CA ALA A 150 -0.35 15.65 7.21
C ALA A 150 0.39 14.39 6.71
N VAL A 151 -0.32 13.45 6.07
CA VAL A 151 0.29 12.24 5.48
C VAL A 151 1.23 12.60 4.33
N ASP A 152 0.82 13.49 3.43
CA ASP A 152 1.61 13.93 2.26
C ASP A 152 2.98 14.51 2.65
N ILE A 153 3.09 15.15 3.81
CA ILE A 153 4.35 15.73 4.30
C ILE A 153 5.08 14.83 5.32
N ASN A 154 4.63 13.59 5.51
CA ASN A 154 5.11 12.62 6.50
C ASN A 154 5.00 13.07 7.97
N ALA A 155 3.99 13.88 8.31
CA ALA A 155 3.70 14.32 9.67
C ALA A 155 2.76 13.32 10.39
N PHE A 156 3.25 12.09 10.63
CA PHE A 156 2.43 10.99 11.15
C PHE A 156 1.94 11.21 12.60
N SER A 157 2.67 11.95 13.43
CA SER A 157 2.23 12.29 14.78
C SER A 157 0.99 13.18 14.76
N GLU A 158 1.00 14.21 13.92
CA GLU A 158 -0.12 15.11 13.72
C GLU A 158 -1.28 14.43 12.99
N ALA A 159 -0.99 13.52 12.05
CA ALA A 159 -2.02 12.68 11.44
C ALA A 159 -2.77 11.85 12.51
N ALA A 160 -2.06 11.25 13.46
CA ALA A 160 -2.66 10.53 14.58
C ALA A 160 -3.47 11.45 15.50
N GLU A 161 -3.00 12.68 15.76
CA GLU A 161 -3.78 13.69 16.50
C GLU A 161 -5.10 14.03 15.78
N LEU A 162 -5.06 14.24 14.46
CA LEU A 162 -6.24 14.52 13.65
C LEU A 162 -7.26 13.37 13.70
N ILE A 163 -6.80 12.12 13.64
CA ILE A 163 -7.66 10.93 13.83
C ILE A 163 -8.35 11.00 15.19
N ASN A 164 -7.60 11.27 16.28
CA ASN A 164 -8.17 11.36 17.62
C ASN A 164 -9.18 12.50 17.77
N LEU A 165 -8.97 13.63 17.10
CA LEU A 165 -9.93 14.73 17.07
C LEU A 165 -11.19 14.32 16.30
N TRP A 166 -11.04 13.66 15.15
CA TRP A 166 -12.17 13.15 14.37
C TRP A 166 -12.99 12.09 15.14
N LYS A 167 -12.33 11.15 15.84
CA LYS A 167 -12.98 10.15 16.70
C LYS A 167 -13.96 10.79 17.70
N LYS A 168 -13.63 11.98 18.24
CA LYS A 168 -14.51 12.73 19.16
C LYS A 168 -15.75 13.33 18.50
N THR A 169 -15.76 13.44 17.18
CA THR A 169 -16.91 13.94 16.39
C THR A 169 -17.82 12.83 15.88
N VAL A 170 -17.39 11.57 15.99
CA VAL A 170 -18.17 10.41 15.55
C VAL A 170 -19.36 10.21 16.50
N LEU A 171 -20.57 10.42 15.97
CA LEU A 171 -21.81 10.27 16.74
C LEU A 171 -22.24 8.81 16.91
N CYS A 172 -21.92 7.96 15.94
CA CYS A 172 -22.26 6.54 15.96
C CYS A 172 -21.18 5.71 15.28
N TRP A 173 -20.80 4.61 15.92
CA TRP A 173 -19.87 3.65 15.36
C TRP A 173 -20.64 2.58 14.59
N ASN A 174 -20.45 2.57 13.27
CA ASN A 174 -21.02 1.64 12.31
C ASN A 174 -19.97 1.24 11.24
N ILE A 175 -20.38 0.43 10.27
CA ILE A 175 -19.50 -0.06 9.18
C ILE A 175 -18.73 1.09 8.52
N VAL A 176 -19.44 2.15 8.10
CA VAL A 176 -18.84 3.29 7.39
C VAL A 176 -17.79 3.99 8.25
N THR A 177 -18.07 4.21 9.53
CA THR A 177 -17.11 4.89 10.42
C THR A 177 -15.90 4.02 10.76
N TYR A 178 -16.06 2.71 10.90
CA TYR A 178 -14.93 1.81 11.12
C TYR A 178 -14.07 1.68 9.87
N GLU A 179 -14.67 1.55 8.68
CA GLU A 179 -13.94 1.54 7.41
C GLU A 179 -13.19 2.85 7.19
N GLN A 180 -13.78 3.99 7.56
CA GLN A 180 -13.10 5.27 7.54
C GLN A 180 -11.90 5.31 8.50
N LEU A 181 -12.06 4.80 9.73
CA LEU A 181 -10.96 4.72 10.70
C LEU A 181 -9.83 3.80 10.20
N ILE A 182 -10.16 2.64 9.64
CA ILE A 182 -9.18 1.71 9.06
C ILE A 182 -8.42 2.39 7.92
N ASN A 183 -9.11 3.14 7.05
CA ASN A 183 -8.45 3.89 5.98
C ASN A 183 -7.50 4.96 6.53
N PHE A 184 -7.91 5.69 7.57
CA PHE A 184 -7.02 6.65 8.23
C PHE A 184 -5.81 5.96 8.86
N ASN A 185 -6.01 4.88 9.61
CA ASN A 185 -4.95 4.13 10.26
C ASN A 185 -3.95 3.60 9.22
N ARG A 186 -4.42 3.00 8.13
CA ARG A 186 -3.58 2.50 7.03
C ARG A 186 -2.72 3.60 6.40
N LEU A 187 -3.30 4.77 6.11
CA LEU A 187 -2.58 5.90 5.52
C LEU A 187 -1.59 6.55 6.50
N ALA A 188 -1.86 6.46 7.81
CA ALA A 188 -0.96 6.94 8.86
C ALA A 188 0.07 5.89 9.29
N ASN A 189 0.09 4.71 8.66
CA ASN A 189 0.93 3.57 9.04
C ASN A 189 0.75 3.15 10.51
N ILE A 190 -0.52 3.10 10.94
CA ILE A 190 -0.95 2.66 12.27
C ILE A 190 -1.64 1.31 12.12
N ASP A 191 -1.06 0.27 12.72
CA ASP A 191 -1.73 -1.00 12.90
C ASP A 191 -2.56 -0.97 14.20
N ASP A 192 -3.88 -1.10 14.07
CA ASP A 192 -4.84 -1.04 15.16
C ASP A 192 -5.92 -2.12 14.95
N PRO A 193 -5.94 -3.19 15.76
CA PRO A 193 -6.86 -4.31 15.58
C PRO A 193 -8.29 -3.98 16.01
N ASP A 194 -8.52 -2.98 16.87
CA ASP A 194 -9.83 -2.68 17.45
C ASP A 194 -10.93 -2.40 16.40
N PRO A 195 -10.73 -1.50 15.40
CA PRO A 195 -11.75 -1.28 14.38
C PRO A 195 -11.95 -2.48 13.45
N LEU A 196 -10.93 -3.32 13.26
CA LEU A 196 -11.03 -4.54 12.45
C LEU A 196 -11.89 -5.59 13.18
N HIS A 197 -11.68 -5.77 14.47
CA HIS A 197 -12.52 -6.60 15.34
C HIS A 197 -13.96 -6.13 15.35
N ALA A 198 -14.19 -4.82 15.44
CA ALA A 198 -15.54 -4.28 15.40
C ALA A 198 -16.25 -4.58 14.07
N LEU A 199 -15.55 -4.52 12.93
CA LEU A 199 -16.11 -4.93 11.64
C LEU A 199 -16.33 -6.44 11.54
N LEU A 200 -15.44 -7.25 12.10
CA LEU A 200 -15.60 -8.71 12.16
C LEU A 200 -16.87 -9.08 12.95
N GLU A 201 -17.10 -8.46 14.11
CA GLU A 201 -18.32 -8.72 14.90
C GLU A 201 -19.61 -8.27 14.19
N ILE A 202 -19.52 -7.27 13.30
CA ILE A 202 -20.65 -6.89 12.44
C ILE A 202 -20.83 -7.93 11.32
N SER A 203 -19.76 -8.36 10.65
CA SER A 203 -19.84 -9.33 9.54
C SER A 203 -20.27 -10.71 10.01
N ARG A 204 -19.99 -11.11 11.25
CA ARG A 204 -20.49 -12.36 11.86
C ARG A 204 -22.01 -12.44 11.96
N LYS A 205 -22.72 -11.32 11.78
CA LYS A 205 -24.19 -11.28 11.71
C LYS A 205 -24.72 -11.55 10.29
N THR A 206 -23.83 -11.69 9.31
CA THR A 206 -24.17 -12.07 7.94
C THR A 206 -24.01 -13.57 7.76
N ASP A 207 -24.77 -14.17 6.83
CA ASP A 207 -24.63 -15.59 6.47
C ASP A 207 -23.52 -15.83 5.42
N CYS A 208 -22.58 -14.88 5.27
CA CYS A 208 -21.57 -14.91 4.21
C CYS A 208 -20.20 -15.30 4.77
N SER A 209 -19.86 -16.59 4.71
CA SER A 209 -18.54 -17.11 5.14
C SER A 209 -17.38 -16.35 4.51
N GLN A 210 -17.49 -15.98 3.22
CA GLN A 210 -16.44 -15.23 2.52
C GLN A 210 -16.18 -13.85 3.15
N GLU A 211 -17.23 -13.13 3.54
CA GLU A 211 -17.12 -11.83 4.18
C GLU A 211 -16.50 -11.94 5.57
N ILE A 212 -16.95 -12.90 6.36
CA ILE A 212 -16.42 -13.18 7.70
C ILE A 212 -14.93 -13.52 7.63
N ILE A 213 -14.56 -14.44 6.74
CA ILE A 213 -13.17 -14.87 6.54
C ILE A 213 -12.28 -13.72 6.05
N SER A 214 -12.80 -12.85 5.17
CA SER A 214 -12.06 -11.67 4.72
C SER A 214 -11.75 -10.73 5.87
N LYS A 215 -12.73 -10.42 6.74
CA LYS A 215 -12.51 -9.56 7.90
C LYS A 215 -11.58 -10.19 8.93
N TRP A 216 -11.66 -11.50 9.11
CA TRP A 216 -10.72 -12.22 9.98
C TRP A 216 -9.29 -12.15 9.46
N SER A 217 -9.12 -12.28 8.14
CA SER A 217 -7.80 -12.18 7.50
C SER A 217 -7.19 -10.80 7.71
N ASP A 218 -7.99 -9.73 7.68
CA ASP A 218 -7.54 -8.36 7.98
C ASP A 218 -7.03 -8.24 9.43
N VAL A 219 -7.77 -8.81 10.41
CA VAL A 219 -7.36 -8.85 11.83
C VAL A 219 -6.03 -9.61 12.00
N ILE A 220 -5.92 -10.80 11.41
CA ILE A 220 -4.72 -11.64 11.52
C ILE A 220 -3.51 -10.92 10.90
N GLN A 221 -3.68 -10.30 9.74
CA GLN A 221 -2.63 -9.52 9.09
C GLN A 221 -2.18 -8.34 9.96
N CYS A 222 -3.11 -7.66 10.64
CA CYS A 222 -2.78 -6.57 11.55
C CYS A 222 -1.88 -7.03 12.71
N TYR A 223 -2.20 -8.16 13.34
CA TYR A 223 -1.34 -8.74 14.39
C TYR A 223 0.02 -9.19 13.87
N ILE A 224 0.10 -9.74 12.65
CA ILE A 224 1.37 -10.05 11.99
C ILE A 224 2.22 -8.79 11.80
N ASN A 225 1.63 -7.68 11.35
CA ASN A 225 2.33 -6.40 11.19
C ASN A 225 2.87 -5.86 12.53
N LEU A 226 2.07 -6.01 13.59
CA LEU A 226 2.45 -5.70 14.97
C LEU A 226 3.50 -6.65 15.56
N LYS A 227 3.83 -7.75 14.85
CA LYS A 227 4.69 -8.85 15.31
C LYS A 227 4.16 -9.57 16.55
N ASP A 228 2.86 -9.45 16.81
CA ASP A 228 2.17 -10.19 17.86
C ASP A 228 1.66 -11.52 17.28
N TYR A 229 2.61 -12.43 17.07
CA TYR A 229 2.31 -13.70 16.41
C TYR A 229 1.47 -14.65 17.28
N GLU A 230 1.47 -14.47 18.60
CA GLU A 230 0.60 -15.21 19.52
C GLU A 230 -0.86 -14.81 19.29
N GLN A 231 -1.18 -13.51 19.24
CA GLN A 231 -2.54 -13.05 18.92
C GLN A 231 -2.93 -13.41 17.49
N ALA A 232 -2.03 -13.27 16.51
CA ALA A 232 -2.29 -13.71 15.14
C ALA A 232 -2.65 -15.21 15.07
N TYR A 233 -1.94 -16.06 15.82
CA TYR A 233 -2.24 -17.49 15.94
C TYR A 233 -3.61 -17.72 16.57
N GLN A 234 -3.90 -17.10 17.71
CA GLN A 234 -5.19 -17.26 18.41
C GLN A 234 -6.37 -16.88 17.49
N GLU A 235 -6.26 -15.78 16.76
CA GLU A 235 -7.27 -15.36 15.79
C GLU A 235 -7.41 -16.35 14.62
N PHE A 236 -6.29 -16.85 14.10
CA PHE A 236 -6.32 -17.87 13.05
C PHE A 236 -7.05 -19.15 13.51
N ILE A 237 -6.78 -19.59 14.73
CA ILE A 237 -7.43 -20.74 15.34
C ILE A 237 -8.92 -20.48 15.57
N LEU A 238 -9.30 -19.30 16.04
CA LEU A 238 -10.71 -18.94 16.18
C LEU A 238 -11.42 -18.93 14.84
N MET A 239 -10.78 -18.40 13.79
CA MET A 239 -11.34 -18.40 12.43
C MET A 239 -11.67 -19.84 11.98
N ILE A 240 -10.69 -20.75 12.01
CA ILE A 240 -10.89 -22.13 11.52
C ILE A 240 -11.97 -22.90 12.29
N TYR A 241 -12.23 -22.55 13.55
CA TYR A 241 -13.30 -23.17 14.35
C TYR A 241 -14.68 -22.59 14.09
N ASN A 242 -14.77 -21.34 13.63
CA ASN A 242 -16.04 -20.62 13.50
C ASN A 242 -16.55 -20.54 12.06
N VAL A 243 -15.74 -20.86 11.06
CA VAL A 243 -16.12 -20.76 9.64
C VAL A 243 -15.76 -22.00 8.84
N ASN A 244 -16.55 -22.28 7.80
CA ASN A 244 -16.22 -23.32 6.85
C ASN A 244 -15.24 -22.81 5.79
N ILE A 245 -13.96 -23.08 5.99
CA ILE A 245 -12.88 -22.63 5.08
C ILE A 245 -13.02 -23.21 3.66
N TYR A 246 -13.73 -24.33 3.48
CA TYR A 246 -14.02 -24.86 2.15
C TYR A 246 -14.82 -23.88 1.27
N ASP A 247 -15.61 -22.98 1.87
CA ASP A 247 -16.43 -22.02 1.12
C ASP A 247 -15.58 -21.04 0.30
N VAL A 248 -14.32 -20.82 0.70
CA VAL A 248 -13.39 -19.91 0.03
C VAL A 248 -12.26 -20.62 -0.71
N TYR A 249 -12.17 -21.95 -0.63
CA TYR A 249 -11.03 -22.75 -1.13
C TYR A 249 -10.66 -22.47 -2.60
N GLN A 250 -11.66 -22.20 -3.45
CA GLN A 250 -11.50 -22.00 -4.89
C GLN A 250 -11.16 -20.56 -5.30
N ILE A 251 -11.19 -19.61 -4.36
CA ILE A 251 -10.97 -18.19 -4.64
C ILE A 251 -9.64 -17.70 -4.04
N ASN A 252 -9.20 -16.51 -4.46
CA ASN A 252 -7.90 -15.97 -4.06
C ASN A 252 -7.79 -15.71 -2.55
N LEU A 253 -8.91 -15.44 -1.87
CA LEU A 253 -8.97 -15.27 -0.42
C LEU A 253 -8.35 -16.46 0.32
N PHE A 254 -8.55 -17.69 -0.17
CA PHE A 254 -7.94 -18.85 0.46
C PHE A 254 -6.42 -18.92 0.31
N ASN A 255 -5.86 -18.40 -0.80
CA ASN A 255 -4.40 -18.29 -0.91
C ASN A 255 -3.86 -17.33 0.17
N MET A 256 -4.55 -16.21 0.41
CA MET A 256 -4.19 -15.26 1.48
C MET A 256 -4.20 -15.94 2.85
N ILE A 257 -5.20 -16.76 3.16
CA ILE A 257 -5.26 -17.53 4.42
C ILE A 257 -4.05 -18.45 4.56
N LEU A 258 -3.67 -19.18 3.50
CA LEU A 258 -2.46 -20.02 3.52
C LEU A 258 -1.21 -19.18 3.80
N TYR A 259 -1.08 -18.01 3.16
CA TYR A 259 0.04 -17.10 3.39
C TYR A 259 0.12 -16.63 4.85
N LEU A 260 -1.00 -16.15 5.42
CA LEU A 260 -1.06 -15.70 6.81
C LEU A 260 -0.66 -16.82 7.77
N GLY A 261 -1.18 -18.03 7.55
CA GLY A 261 -0.86 -19.18 8.39
C GLY A 261 0.62 -19.59 8.32
N LEU A 262 1.22 -19.55 7.13
CA LEU A 262 2.65 -19.83 6.96
C LEU A 262 3.53 -18.75 7.62
N GLU A 263 3.12 -17.47 7.53
CA GLU A 263 3.82 -16.36 8.19
C GLU A 263 3.79 -16.50 9.72
N ILE A 264 2.65 -16.91 10.28
CA ILE A 264 2.54 -17.23 11.72
C ILE A 264 3.50 -18.35 12.08
N ILE A 265 3.46 -19.50 11.40
CA ILE A 265 4.33 -20.66 11.72
C ILE A 265 5.82 -20.30 11.61
N ASN A 266 6.18 -19.47 10.64
CA ASN A 266 7.57 -19.09 10.44
C ASN A 266 8.13 -18.26 11.61
N ASN A 267 7.27 -17.54 12.35
CA ASN A 267 7.70 -16.54 13.33
C ASN A 267 7.25 -16.82 14.78
N TYR A 268 6.10 -17.48 14.97
CA TYR A 268 5.68 -18.07 16.24
C TYR A 268 6.27 -19.47 16.29
N LYS A 269 7.07 -19.84 17.30
CA LYS A 269 7.72 -21.17 17.36
C LYS A 269 7.00 -22.17 18.26
N ASP A 270 6.20 -21.65 19.19
CA ASP A 270 5.40 -22.43 20.11
C ASP A 270 4.07 -22.76 19.41
N GLU A 271 3.57 -23.99 19.54
CA GLU A 271 2.24 -24.43 19.04
C GLU A 271 2.03 -24.50 17.50
N ASN A 272 3.11 -24.56 16.72
CA ASN A 272 3.06 -24.64 15.25
C ASN A 272 2.51 -25.93 14.67
N TYR A 273 2.56 -27.05 15.40
CA TYR A 273 2.29 -28.37 14.83
C TYR A 273 0.82 -28.52 14.39
N TYR A 274 -0.12 -27.98 15.18
CA TYR A 274 -1.53 -28.05 14.84
C TYR A 274 -1.86 -27.23 13.59
N LEU A 275 -1.43 -25.97 13.56
CA LEU A 275 -1.63 -25.09 12.42
C LEU A 275 -0.92 -25.62 11.17
N TRP A 276 0.29 -26.16 11.31
CA TRP A 276 1.01 -26.81 10.21
C TRP A 276 0.22 -27.96 9.62
N ASN A 277 -0.29 -28.89 10.44
CA ASN A 277 -1.05 -30.03 9.94
C ASN A 277 -2.34 -29.60 9.22
N PHE A 278 -3.01 -28.57 9.75
CA PHE A 278 -4.17 -27.99 9.09
C PHE A 278 -3.79 -27.42 7.70
N LEU A 279 -2.78 -26.56 7.63
CA LEU A 279 -2.37 -25.92 6.36
C LEU A 279 -1.81 -26.93 5.36
N LYS A 280 -0.99 -27.89 5.83
CA LYS A 280 -0.34 -28.91 5.02
C LYS A 280 -1.35 -29.69 4.18
N TYR A 281 -2.46 -30.11 4.77
CA TYR A 281 -3.52 -30.82 4.06
C TYR A 281 -4.02 -30.02 2.84
N TYR A 282 -4.28 -28.73 3.01
CA TYR A 282 -4.78 -27.89 1.92
C TYR A 282 -3.70 -27.52 0.90
N ILE A 283 -2.46 -27.36 1.35
CA ILE A 283 -1.31 -27.15 0.46
C ILE A 283 -1.16 -28.39 -0.44
N GLU A 284 -1.22 -29.61 0.10
CA GLU A 284 -1.18 -30.84 -0.69
C GLU A 284 -2.30 -30.92 -1.73
N LEU A 285 -3.53 -30.58 -1.34
CA LEU A 285 -4.67 -30.52 -2.26
C LEU A 285 -4.44 -29.53 -3.40
N LYS A 286 -3.95 -28.32 -3.09
CA LYS A 286 -3.62 -27.27 -4.05
C LYS A 286 -2.53 -27.73 -5.02
N ILE A 287 -1.47 -28.36 -4.52
CA ILE A 287 -0.38 -28.92 -5.33
C ILE A 287 -0.93 -29.96 -6.32
N GLU A 288 -1.81 -30.85 -5.89
CA GLU A 288 -2.40 -31.88 -6.76
C GLU A 288 -3.32 -31.30 -7.84
N VAL A 289 -4.10 -30.25 -7.53
CA VAL A 289 -4.90 -29.51 -8.53
C VAL A 289 -3.98 -28.87 -9.57
N GLU A 290 -2.91 -28.20 -9.13
CA GLU A 290 -1.97 -27.55 -10.05
C GLU A 290 -1.20 -28.56 -10.92
N LYS A 291 -0.81 -29.71 -10.38
CA LYS A 291 -0.22 -30.80 -11.17
C LYS A 291 -1.17 -31.27 -12.28
N LYS A 292 -2.48 -31.32 -12.03
CA LYS A 292 -3.50 -31.65 -13.04
C LYS A 292 -3.64 -30.53 -14.08
N ASN A 293 -3.73 -29.28 -13.66
CA ASN A 293 -3.82 -28.10 -14.56
C ASN A 293 -2.58 -27.99 -15.45
N ALA A 294 -1.40 -28.22 -14.87
CA ALA A 294 -0.14 -28.28 -15.58
C ALA A 294 -0.17 -29.32 -16.70
N ARG A 295 -0.75 -30.51 -16.46
CA ARG A 295 -0.90 -31.57 -17.47
C ARG A 295 -1.85 -31.17 -18.60
N ALA A 296 -2.83 -30.30 -18.34
CA ALA A 296 -3.83 -29.83 -19.30
C ALA A 296 -3.38 -28.68 -20.24
N LYS A 297 -2.10 -28.24 -20.22
CA LYS A 297 -1.53 -27.16 -21.07
C LYS A 297 -2.14 -25.75 -20.92
N THR A 298 -3.06 -25.54 -19.98
CA THR A 298 -3.65 -24.24 -19.66
C THR A 298 -2.82 -23.56 -18.56
N TYR A 299 -1.63 -23.04 -18.88
CA TYR A 299 -0.84 -22.28 -17.92
C TYR A 299 -0.96 -20.77 -18.20
N THR A 300 -1.59 -20.07 -17.28
CA THR A 300 -1.26 -18.70 -16.90
C THR A 300 -0.65 -18.82 -15.51
N SER A 301 0.69 -18.89 -15.43
CA SER A 301 1.35 -18.95 -14.13
C SER A 301 1.26 -17.58 -13.48
N ASP A 302 0.29 -17.37 -12.61
CA ASP A 302 0.28 -16.20 -11.74
C ASP A 302 1.48 -16.31 -10.79
N GLY A 303 2.34 -15.29 -10.76
CA GLY A 303 3.58 -15.27 -9.97
C GLY A 303 3.37 -15.59 -8.49
N MET A 304 2.15 -15.32 -8.00
CA MET A 304 1.68 -15.58 -6.64
C MET A 304 1.73 -17.05 -6.22
N TRP A 305 1.80 -18.01 -7.14
CA TRP A 305 1.93 -19.42 -6.76
C TRP A 305 3.35 -19.85 -6.45
N MET A 306 4.32 -19.24 -7.13
CA MET A 306 5.72 -19.61 -6.97
C MET A 306 6.29 -19.12 -5.64
N ASP A 307 5.80 -17.96 -5.18
CA ASP A 307 6.11 -17.43 -3.85
C ASP A 307 5.56 -18.35 -2.74
N LEU A 308 4.29 -18.80 -2.87
CA LEU A 308 3.67 -19.71 -1.91
C LEU A 308 4.49 -20.98 -1.72
N PHE A 309 4.96 -21.60 -2.80
CA PHE A 309 5.81 -22.80 -2.72
C PHE A 309 7.13 -22.54 -1.97
N GLN A 310 7.77 -21.40 -2.21
CA GLN A 310 9.02 -21.06 -1.51
C GLN A 310 8.79 -20.90 -0.01
N LYS A 311 7.71 -20.22 0.39
CA LYS A 311 7.32 -20.09 1.80
C LYS A 311 6.97 -21.43 2.43
N VAL A 312 6.23 -22.29 1.71
CA VAL A 312 5.92 -23.65 2.16
C VAL A 312 7.18 -24.46 2.44
N ILE A 313 8.17 -24.41 1.54
CA ILE A 313 9.45 -25.13 1.71
C ILE A 313 10.19 -24.60 2.95
N LYS A 314 10.27 -23.28 3.10
CA LYS A 314 10.90 -22.64 4.26
C LYS A 314 10.23 -23.06 5.57
N VAL A 315 8.90 -22.99 5.63
CA VAL A 315 8.12 -23.38 6.81
C VAL A 315 8.26 -24.86 7.12
N ALA A 316 8.22 -25.74 6.11
CA ALA A 316 8.39 -27.18 6.30
C ALA A 316 9.74 -27.52 6.98
N TYR A 317 10.81 -26.76 6.69
CA TYR A 317 12.07 -26.88 7.43
C TYR A 317 11.97 -26.34 8.86
N VAL A 318 11.24 -25.24 9.10
CA VAL A 318 11.03 -24.67 10.45
C VAL A 318 10.31 -25.63 11.37
N VAL A 319 9.34 -26.40 10.85
CA VAL A 319 8.59 -27.41 11.62
C VAL A 319 9.21 -28.81 11.57
N GLU A 320 10.44 -28.93 11.05
CA GLU A 320 11.20 -30.19 10.92
C GLU A 320 10.52 -31.29 10.07
N ASP A 321 9.59 -30.93 9.18
CA ASP A 321 8.95 -31.84 8.22
C ASP A 321 9.80 -31.95 6.93
N ILE A 322 10.99 -32.53 7.09
CA ILE A 322 12.02 -32.63 6.04
C ILE A 322 11.51 -33.39 4.81
N VAL A 323 10.65 -34.39 5.02
CA VAL A 323 10.05 -35.19 3.93
C VAL A 323 9.17 -34.30 3.07
N PHE A 324 8.31 -33.49 3.70
CA PHE A 324 7.46 -32.56 2.97
C PHE A 324 8.25 -31.45 2.28
N ALA A 325 9.26 -30.88 2.95
CA ALA A 325 10.12 -29.85 2.38
C ALA A 325 10.81 -30.34 1.08
N THR A 326 11.33 -31.57 1.11
CA THR A 326 11.99 -32.20 -0.05
C THR A 326 11.00 -32.42 -1.19
N GLN A 327 9.80 -32.91 -0.89
CA GLN A 327 8.77 -33.16 -1.89
C GLN A 327 8.27 -31.85 -2.53
N ALA A 328 8.03 -30.80 -1.72
CA ALA A 328 7.62 -29.49 -2.20
C ALA A 328 8.69 -28.85 -3.11
N GLN A 329 9.98 -29.02 -2.79
CA GLN A 329 11.09 -28.54 -3.62
C GLN A 329 11.13 -29.22 -5.00
N LEU A 330 10.86 -30.53 -5.05
CA LEU A 330 10.79 -31.29 -6.31
C LEU A 330 9.61 -30.82 -7.17
N ASP A 331 8.44 -30.63 -6.55
CA ASP A 331 7.23 -30.18 -7.23
C ASP A 331 7.37 -28.73 -7.76
N TYR A 332 7.97 -27.83 -6.98
CA TYR A 332 8.31 -26.48 -7.39
C TYR A 332 9.21 -26.48 -8.64
N THR A 333 10.29 -27.27 -8.61
CA THR A 333 11.25 -27.38 -9.71
C THR A 333 10.58 -27.95 -10.98
N TYR A 334 9.67 -28.92 -10.83
CA TYR A 334 8.89 -29.47 -11.93
C TYR A 334 8.02 -28.40 -12.60
N CYS A 335 7.27 -27.62 -11.81
CA CYS A 335 6.41 -26.54 -12.32
C CYS A 335 7.21 -25.41 -13.00
N GLN A 336 8.34 -24.97 -12.41
CA GLN A 336 9.24 -23.99 -13.04
C GLN A 336 9.68 -24.41 -14.44
N ASN A 337 10.17 -25.64 -14.56
CA ASN A 337 10.70 -26.15 -15.81
C ASN A 337 9.62 -26.26 -16.91
N LYS A 338 8.38 -26.58 -16.52
CA LYS A 338 7.25 -26.67 -17.44
C LYS A 338 6.80 -25.29 -17.91
N CYS A 339 6.74 -24.30 -17.02
CA CYS A 339 6.42 -22.92 -17.37
C CYS A 339 7.45 -22.34 -18.36
N LYS A 340 8.75 -22.55 -18.11
CA LYS A 340 9.83 -22.16 -19.04
C LYS A 340 9.66 -22.79 -20.43
N ARG A 341 9.27 -24.06 -20.52
CA ARG A 341 9.01 -24.76 -21.80
C ARG A 341 7.79 -24.22 -22.53
N ALA A 342 6.70 -23.92 -21.82
CA ALA A 342 5.49 -23.36 -22.41
C ALA A 342 5.70 -21.96 -22.99
N LYS A 343 6.49 -21.11 -22.31
CA LYS A 343 6.87 -19.77 -22.83
C LYS A 343 7.70 -19.85 -24.12
N ARG A 344 8.59 -20.83 -24.24
CA ARG A 344 9.40 -21.06 -25.45
C ARG A 344 8.63 -21.63 -26.64
N GLN A 345 7.44 -22.20 -26.43
CA GLN A 345 6.60 -22.75 -27.52
C GLN A 345 5.60 -21.73 -28.07
N LYS A 346 5.47 -20.55 -27.44
CA LYS A 346 4.62 -19.44 -27.87
C LYS A 346 5.39 -18.30 -28.56
N GLN A 347 6.72 -18.37 -28.57
CA GLN A 347 7.64 -17.55 -29.37
C GLN A 347 8.01 -18.34 -30.62
#